data_AF-A0A2U3Q570-F1
#
_entry.id   AF-A0A2U3Q570-F1
#
_cell.length_a   1.000
_cell.length_b   1.000
_cell.length_c   1.000
_cell.angle_alpha   90.00
_cell.angle_beta   90.00
_cell.angle_gamma   90.00
#
_symmetry.space_group_name_H-M   'P 1'
#
loop_
_entity.id
_entity.type
_entity.pdbx_description
1 polymer ?
#
loop_
_entity_poly.entity_id
_entity_poly.type
_entity_poly.pdbx_seq_one_letter_code
_entity_poly.pdbx_strand_id
1 'polypeptide(L)'
;MRFLLRITFWLGLVLVLLPRDKTPESEKLPQIGAADAVQAATAAVSDMTQFCKRQPAACEVGGQAATIIGQRAQDGAKKLYQIINDKKEQITNDKNDGNKNDNKKAPDHTGSIAMAGEGDAAANEAPRDTLTQDDLALEWRGPGPAN
;
A
#
# COMPACT_ATOMS: atom_id res chain seq x y z
N MET A 1 12.51 -16.58 3.72
CA MET A 1 12.39 -15.26 3.06
C MET A 1 12.19 -15.28 1.53
N ARG A 2 11.85 -16.41 0.87
CA ARG A 2 11.53 -16.43 -0.59
C ARG A 2 10.05 -16.61 -0.91
N PHE A 3 9.22 -16.77 0.12
CA PHE A 3 7.79 -17.05 0.00
C PHE A 3 6.96 -15.78 -0.21
N LEU A 4 7.23 -14.70 0.55
CA LEU A 4 6.54 -13.41 0.40
C LEU A 4 6.80 -12.76 -0.96
N LEU A 5 8.06 -12.82 -1.44
CA LEU A 5 8.43 -12.32 -2.77
C LEU A 5 7.74 -13.07 -3.91
N ARG A 6 7.42 -14.36 -3.74
CA ARG A 6 6.63 -15.10 -4.73
C ARG A 6 5.16 -14.70 -4.66
N ILE A 7 4.54 -14.60 -3.48
CA ILE A 7 3.13 -14.20 -3.32
C ILE A 7 2.86 -12.79 -3.84
N THR A 8 3.72 -11.81 -3.55
CA THR A 8 3.55 -10.43 -4.02
C THR A 8 3.78 -10.29 -5.52
N PHE A 9 4.66 -11.12 -6.08
CA PHE A 9 4.89 -11.18 -7.52
C PHE A 9 3.70 -11.82 -8.26
N TRP A 10 3.19 -12.96 -7.77
CA TRP A 10 2.03 -13.64 -8.34
C TRP A 10 0.72 -12.83 -8.19
N LEU A 11 0.53 -12.03 -7.13
CA LEU A 11 -0.60 -11.07 -7.01
C LEU A 11 -0.45 -9.84 -7.92
N GLY A 12 0.77 -9.35 -8.09
CA GLY A 12 1.09 -8.25 -9.00
C GLY A 12 0.82 -8.60 -10.47
N LEU A 13 1.10 -9.84 -10.89
CA LEU A 13 0.78 -10.29 -12.25
C LEU A 13 -0.74 -10.38 -12.48
N VAL A 14 -1.47 -10.89 -11.49
CA VAL A 14 -2.92 -11.08 -11.57
C VAL A 14 -3.68 -9.75 -11.64
N LEU A 15 -3.23 -8.70 -10.94
CA LEU A 15 -3.88 -7.39 -10.99
C LEU A 15 -3.58 -6.60 -12.27
N VAL A 16 -2.45 -6.89 -12.91
CA VAL A 16 -2.00 -6.24 -14.15
C VAL A 16 -2.63 -6.88 -15.39
N LEU A 17 -2.97 -8.18 -15.36
CA LEU A 17 -3.66 -8.88 -16.44
C LEU A 17 -5.19 -8.68 -16.46
N LEU A 18 -5.78 -7.92 -15.54
CA LEU A 18 -7.22 -7.65 -15.52
C LEU A 18 -7.56 -6.28 -16.13
N PRO A 19 -7.98 -6.21 -17.40
CA PRO A 19 -8.79 -5.11 -17.91
C PRO A 19 -10.15 -5.12 -17.17
N ARG A 20 -10.48 -4.01 -16.52
CA ARG A 20 -11.79 -3.79 -15.90
C ARG A 20 -12.60 -2.88 -16.81
N ASP A 21 -13.16 -3.44 -17.89
CA ASP A 21 -14.14 -2.72 -18.71
C ASP A 21 -15.32 -3.62 -19.12
N LYS A 22 -16.50 -3.13 -18.72
CA LYS A 22 -17.85 -3.22 -19.30
C LYS A 22 -18.13 -4.42 -20.21
N THR A 23 -19.04 -5.30 -19.78
CA THR A 23 -19.83 -6.13 -20.71
C THR A 23 -21.30 -6.20 -20.29
N PRO A 24 -22.27 -5.84 -21.16
CA PRO A 24 -23.67 -6.21 -21.05
C PRO A 24 -23.91 -7.65 -21.54
N GLU A 25 -23.02 -8.58 -21.19
CA GLU A 25 -23.03 -9.96 -21.67
C GLU A 25 -22.67 -10.86 -20.48
N SER A 26 -23.67 -11.12 -19.65
CA SER A 26 -23.60 -11.79 -18.36
C SER A 26 -24.04 -13.25 -18.42
N GLU A 27 -23.98 -13.93 -19.57
CA GLU A 27 -24.75 -15.18 -19.73
C GLU A 27 -23.99 -16.51 -19.67
N LYS A 28 -22.65 -16.60 -19.78
CA LYS A 28 -22.02 -17.94 -19.92
C LYS A 28 -20.68 -18.23 -19.23
N LEU A 29 -20.30 -17.51 -18.17
CA LEU A 29 -19.22 -17.93 -17.27
C LEU A 29 -19.72 -17.91 -15.82
N PRO A 30 -19.18 -18.74 -14.90
CA PRO A 30 -19.54 -18.66 -13.49
C PRO A 30 -19.16 -17.25 -13.01
N GLN A 31 -20.17 -16.41 -12.87
CA GLN A 31 -20.02 -15.05 -12.42
C GLN A 31 -19.55 -15.15 -10.97
N ILE A 32 -18.25 -15.05 -10.72
CA ILE A 32 -17.76 -14.68 -9.39
C ILE A 32 -18.23 -13.24 -9.24
N GLY A 33 -19.47 -13.09 -8.79
CA GLY A 33 -20.12 -11.81 -8.66
C GLY A 33 -19.36 -10.98 -7.63
N ALA A 34 -19.54 -9.66 -7.67
CA ALA A 34 -19.09 -8.81 -6.58
C ALA A 34 -19.58 -9.35 -5.22
N ALA A 35 -20.76 -9.98 -5.20
CA ALA A 35 -21.31 -10.67 -4.04
C ALA A 35 -20.44 -11.84 -3.54
N ASP A 36 -19.95 -12.72 -4.42
CA ASP A 36 -19.12 -13.87 -4.03
C ASP A 36 -17.73 -13.44 -3.53
N ALA A 37 -17.14 -12.42 -4.18
CA ALA A 37 -15.87 -11.84 -3.74
C ALA A 37 -16.01 -11.16 -2.36
N VAL A 38 -17.14 -10.48 -2.12
CA VAL A 38 -17.46 -9.87 -0.82
C VAL A 38 -17.72 -10.95 0.22
N GLN A 39 -18.40 -12.04 -0.11
CA GLN A 39 -18.60 -13.17 0.80
C GLN A 39 -17.27 -13.81 1.21
N ALA A 40 -16.39 -14.08 0.25
CA ALA A 40 -15.07 -14.65 0.51
C ALA A 40 -14.19 -13.72 1.35
N ALA A 41 -14.19 -12.41 1.05
CA ALA A 41 -13.48 -11.43 1.85
C ALA A 41 -14.03 -11.34 3.28
N THR A 42 -15.36 -11.39 3.44
CA THR A 42 -16.00 -11.36 4.76
C THR A 42 -15.67 -12.63 5.55
N ALA A 43 -15.58 -13.79 4.90
CA ALA A 43 -15.12 -15.02 5.53
C ALA A 43 -13.67 -14.91 6.02
N ALA A 44 -12.76 -14.36 5.21
CA ALA A 44 -11.37 -14.13 5.62
C ALA A 44 -11.28 -13.12 6.79
N VAL A 45 -12.12 -12.09 6.80
CA VAL A 45 -12.22 -11.15 7.93
C VAL A 45 -12.72 -11.88 9.19
N SER A 46 -13.70 -12.77 9.06
CA SER A 46 -14.16 -13.62 10.17
C SER A 46 -13.00 -14.44 10.77
N ASP A 47 -12.15 -15.05 9.94
CA ASP A 47 -10.96 -15.76 10.42
C ASP A 47 -9.98 -14.83 11.13
N MET A 48 -9.78 -13.62 10.62
CA MET A 48 -8.93 -12.61 11.25
C MET A 48 -9.47 -12.19 12.63
N THR A 49 -10.79 -12.07 12.79
CA THR A 49 -11.39 -11.78 14.09
C THR A 49 -11.18 -12.92 15.10
N GLN A 50 -11.05 -14.17 14.63
CA GLN A 50 -10.73 -15.30 15.49
C GLN A 50 -9.29 -15.22 16.02
N PHE A 51 -8.34 -14.71 15.23
CA PHE A 51 -6.99 -14.40 15.71
C PHE A 51 -7.00 -13.28 16.77
N CYS A 52 -7.83 -12.26 16.59
CA CYS A 52 -8.00 -11.19 17.57
C CYS A 52 -8.54 -11.69 18.92
N LYS A 53 -9.44 -12.69 18.91
CA LYS A 53 -9.90 -13.34 20.16
C LYS A 53 -8.81 -14.12 20.90
N ARG A 54 -7.85 -14.72 20.17
CA ARG A 54 -6.74 -15.49 20.75
C ARG A 54 -5.55 -14.63 21.17
N GLN A 55 -5.32 -13.49 20.51
CA GLN A 55 -4.18 -12.60 20.73
C GLN A 55 -4.66 -11.13 20.68
N PRO A 56 -5.23 -10.58 21.77
CA PRO A 56 -5.83 -9.25 21.77
C PRO A 56 -4.81 -8.13 21.53
N ALA A 57 -3.57 -8.29 22.00
CA ALA A 57 -2.51 -7.29 21.80
C ALA A 57 -2.17 -7.05 20.32
N ALA A 58 -2.21 -8.11 19.48
CA ALA A 58 -1.96 -7.99 18.05
C ALA A 58 -3.09 -7.25 17.33
N CYS A 59 -4.34 -7.40 17.80
CA CYS A 59 -5.48 -6.72 17.22
C CYS A 59 -5.54 -5.23 17.61
N GLU A 60 -5.11 -4.87 18.83
CA GLU A 60 -5.03 -3.48 19.27
C GLU A 60 -4.04 -2.68 18.42
N VAL A 61 -2.80 -3.17 18.32
CA VAL A 61 -1.75 -2.54 17.50
C VAL A 61 -2.13 -2.59 16.01
N GLY A 62 -2.69 -3.70 15.54
CA GLY A 62 -3.15 -3.86 14.17
C GLY A 62 -4.31 -2.92 13.80
N GLY A 63 -5.26 -2.71 14.72
CA GLY A 63 -6.38 -1.80 14.55
C GLY A 63 -5.95 -0.35 14.46
N GLN A 64 -5.06 0.08 15.36
CA GLN A 64 -4.47 1.42 15.32
C GLN A 64 -3.72 1.67 14.01
N ALA A 65 -2.94 0.70 13.54
CA ALA A 65 -2.25 0.79 12.26
C ALA A 65 -3.23 0.83 11.07
N ALA A 66 -4.26 -0.02 11.08
CA ALA A 66 -5.27 -0.09 10.03
C ALA A 66 -6.05 1.24 9.90
N THR A 67 -6.37 1.92 11.00
CA THR A 67 -7.06 3.22 10.97
C THR A 67 -6.21 4.29 10.27
N ILE A 68 -4.92 4.39 10.60
CA ILE A 68 -4.02 5.40 10.02
C ILE A 68 -3.82 5.13 8.53
N ILE A 69 -3.60 3.88 8.15
CA ILE A 69 -3.46 3.49 6.74
C ILE A 69 -4.78 3.72 5.99
N GLY A 70 -5.91 3.42 6.61
CA GLY A 70 -7.25 3.58 6.03
C GLY A 70 -7.60 5.03 5.70
N GLN A 71 -7.33 5.97 6.62
CA GLN A 71 -7.55 7.41 6.36
C GLN A 71 -6.73 7.88 5.16
N ARG A 72 -5.45 7.52 5.11
CA ARG A 72 -4.57 7.86 3.97
C ARG A 72 -5.02 7.22 2.66
N ALA A 73 -5.49 5.97 2.70
CA ALA A 73 -6.01 5.28 1.53
C ALA A 73 -7.28 5.96 0.99
N GLN A 74 -8.17 6.44 1.86
CA GLN A 74 -9.37 7.17 1.45
C GLN A 74 -9.03 8.52 0.80
N ASP A 75 -8.10 9.27 1.36
CA ASP A 75 -7.66 10.54 0.78
C ASP A 75 -6.93 10.33 -0.55
N GLY A 76 -6.10 9.28 -0.66
CA GLY A 76 -5.47 8.87 -1.91
C GLY A 76 -6.48 8.47 -2.99
N ALA A 77 -7.51 7.69 -2.62
CA ALA A 77 -8.58 7.30 -3.53
C ALA A 77 -9.38 8.52 -4.03
N LYS A 78 -9.71 9.48 -3.15
CA LYS A 78 -10.40 10.72 -3.53
C LYS A 78 -9.58 11.55 -4.51
N LYS A 79 -8.27 11.72 -4.25
CA LYS A 79 -7.37 12.47 -5.14
C LYS A 79 -7.24 11.82 -6.51
N LEU A 80 -7.08 10.50 -6.56
CA LEU A 80 -7.00 9.78 -7.83
C LEU A 80 -8.32 9.88 -8.62
N TYR A 81 -9.46 9.81 -7.94
CA TYR A 81 -10.77 9.95 -8.57
C TYR A 81 -10.99 11.34 -9.16
N GLN A 82 -10.61 12.40 -8.44
CA GLN A 82 -10.65 13.78 -8.95
C GLN A 82 -9.81 13.92 -10.23
N ILE A 83 -8.56 13.44 -10.22
CA ILE A 83 -7.68 13.51 -11.40
C ILE A 83 -8.26 12.79 -12.61
N ILE A 84 -8.87 11.61 -12.41
CA ILE A 84 -9.50 10.85 -13.51
C ILE A 84 -10.72 11.60 -14.04
N ASN A 85 -11.53 12.20 -13.16
CA ASN A 85 -12.71 12.93 -13.57
C ASN A 85 -12.35 14.24 -14.31
N ASP A 86 -11.40 15.01 -13.79
CA ASP A 86 -10.90 16.24 -14.41
C ASP A 86 -10.27 15.96 -15.80
N LYS A 87 -9.50 14.87 -15.94
CA LYS A 87 -8.96 14.42 -17.24
C LYS A 87 -10.05 13.97 -18.20
N LYS A 88 -11.10 13.30 -17.70
CA LYS A 88 -12.23 12.86 -18.54
C LYS A 88 -12.98 14.06 -19.10
N GLU A 89 -13.17 15.12 -18.31
CA GLU A 89 -13.79 16.37 -18.77
C GLU A 89 -12.97 17.07 -19.85
N GLN A 90 -11.63 17.07 -19.76
CA GLN A 90 -10.76 17.58 -20.84
C GLN A 90 -10.89 16.76 -22.14
N ILE A 91 -10.89 15.43 -22.05
CA ILE A 91 -11.02 14.55 -23.23
C ILE A 91 -12.39 14.69 -23.91
N THR A 92 -13.45 15.02 -23.17
CA THR A 92 -14.77 15.29 -23.76
C THR A 92 -14.87 16.65 -24.45
N ASN A 93 -14.11 17.66 -24.00
CA ASN A 93 -14.08 18.98 -24.65
C ASN A 93 -13.19 19.01 -25.91
N ASP A 94 -12.09 18.25 -25.94
CA ASP A 94 -11.22 18.14 -27.12
C ASP A 94 -11.86 17.37 -28.30
N LYS A 95 -12.96 16.63 -28.09
CA LYS A 95 -13.68 15.95 -29.19
C LYS A 95 -14.56 16.87 -30.03
N ASN A 96 -14.77 18.12 -29.61
CA ASN A 96 -15.52 19.12 -30.38
C ASN A 96 -14.64 20.06 -31.21
N ASP A 97 -13.31 19.98 -31.10
CA ASP A 97 -12.40 20.76 -31.94
C ASP A 97 -11.49 19.81 -32.73
N GLY A 98 -11.95 19.45 -33.93
CA GLY A 98 -11.10 18.78 -34.90
C GLY A 98 -9.93 19.71 -35.24
N ASN A 99 -8.71 19.23 -34.98
CA ASN A 99 -7.40 19.83 -35.30
C ASN A 99 -6.69 20.53 -34.12
N LYS A 100 -5.78 19.80 -33.44
CA LYS A 100 -4.45 20.33 -33.09
C LYS A 100 -3.48 19.27 -32.57
N ASN A 101 -2.50 18.98 -33.42
CA ASN A 101 -1.08 18.78 -33.17
C ASN A 101 -0.66 18.10 -31.84
N ASP A 102 -0.12 16.90 -32.01
CA ASP A 102 0.72 16.16 -31.09
C ASP A 102 1.90 17.02 -30.58
N ASN A 103 1.71 17.69 -29.46
CA ASN A 103 2.80 18.19 -28.63
C ASN A 103 2.39 18.10 -27.16
N LYS A 104 1.98 16.92 -26.72
CA LYS A 104 1.87 16.61 -25.30
C LYS A 104 3.26 16.25 -24.79
N LYS A 105 4.03 17.31 -24.52
CA LYS A 105 5.34 17.28 -23.86
C LYS A 105 5.31 16.30 -22.69
N ALA A 106 6.23 15.34 -22.70
CA ALA A 106 6.43 14.41 -21.59
C ALA A 106 6.65 15.24 -20.31
N PRO A 107 5.99 14.92 -19.20
CA PRO A 107 6.25 15.62 -17.97
C PRO A 107 7.59 15.11 -17.43
N ASP A 108 8.67 15.83 -17.72
CA ASP A 108 9.96 15.66 -17.06
C ASP A 108 9.83 16.12 -15.60
N HIS A 109 9.30 15.23 -14.75
CA HIS A 109 9.48 15.30 -13.32
C HIS A 109 10.33 14.11 -12.93
N THR A 110 11.64 14.37 -12.86
CA THR A 110 12.56 13.54 -12.10
C THR A 110 11.96 13.35 -10.71
N GLY A 111 11.88 12.11 -10.27
CA GLY A 111 11.31 11.76 -8.97
C GLY A 111 12.08 12.42 -7.84
N SER A 112 11.46 13.41 -7.21
CA SER A 112 11.84 13.86 -5.88
C SER A 112 10.62 14.50 -5.23
N ILE A 113 9.89 13.70 -4.47
CA ILE A 113 9.17 14.22 -3.31
C ILE A 113 9.72 13.46 -2.11
N ALA A 114 10.55 14.19 -1.37
CA ALA A 114 10.89 13.90 0.00
C ALA A 114 9.60 13.64 0.80
N MET A 115 9.69 12.64 1.67
CA MET A 115 8.92 12.63 2.91
C MET A 115 9.24 13.91 3.66
N ALA A 116 8.28 14.81 3.81
CA ALA A 116 8.34 15.89 4.79
C ALA A 116 6.89 16.31 5.10
N GLY A 117 6.30 15.60 6.06
CA GLY A 117 5.33 16.18 6.96
C GLY A 117 6.07 16.59 8.23
N GLU A 118 7.01 17.51 8.09
CA GLU A 118 7.72 18.15 9.20
C GLU A 118 6.89 19.36 9.63
N GLY A 119 6.30 19.25 10.82
CA GLY A 119 5.69 20.32 11.57
C GLY A 119 6.14 20.16 13.02
N ASP A 120 7.30 20.72 13.31
CA ASP A 120 7.80 21.14 14.62
C ASP A 120 7.44 20.26 15.83
N ALA A 121 8.21 19.20 16.01
CA ALA A 121 8.69 18.86 17.34
C ALA A 121 10.21 18.77 17.23
N ALA A 122 10.91 19.69 17.91
CA ALA A 122 12.35 19.71 18.03
C ALA A 122 12.87 18.36 18.54
N ALA A 123 13.14 17.45 17.62
CA ALA A 123 13.88 16.24 17.89
C ALA A 123 15.35 16.66 17.94
N ASN A 124 15.86 16.87 19.16
CA ASN A 124 17.29 16.66 19.40
C ASN A 124 17.65 15.36 18.69
N GLU A 125 18.46 15.45 17.64
CA GLU A 125 19.03 14.30 16.96
C GLU A 125 19.76 13.49 18.03
N ALA A 126 19.12 12.42 18.52
CA ALA A 126 19.80 11.45 19.34
C ALA A 126 20.99 10.96 18.51
N PRO A 127 22.24 11.08 19.01
CA PRO A 127 23.41 10.63 18.29
C PRO A 127 23.17 9.19 17.82
N ARG A 128 23.44 8.93 16.55
CA ARG A 128 23.30 7.59 15.93
C ARG A 128 24.26 6.54 16.52
N ASP A 129 25.03 6.93 17.52
CA ASP A 129 26.03 6.14 18.20
C ASP A 129 25.73 6.14 19.71
N THR A 130 25.08 5.07 20.18
CA THR A 130 24.74 4.86 21.59
C THR A 130 25.76 4.00 22.32
N LEU A 131 26.83 3.57 21.64
CA LEU A 131 27.91 2.78 22.22
C LEU A 131 28.94 3.72 22.84
N THR A 132 29.20 3.55 24.14
CA THR A 132 30.29 4.24 24.81
C THR A 132 31.63 3.57 24.52
N GLN A 133 32.74 4.28 24.71
CA GLN A 133 34.06 3.71 24.48
C GLN A 133 34.37 2.54 25.42
N ASP A 134 33.72 2.50 26.59
CA ASP A 134 33.77 1.39 27.53
C ASP A 134 33.02 0.15 27.03
N ASP A 135 31.92 0.32 26.28
CA ASP A 135 31.18 -0.79 25.67
C ASP A 135 32.00 -1.52 24.59
N LEU A 136 32.87 -0.77 23.91
CA LEU A 136 33.78 -1.31 22.88
C LEU A 136 34.97 -2.07 23.49
N ALA A 137 35.27 -1.84 24.77
CA ALA A 137 36.43 -2.42 25.44
C ALA A 137 36.15 -3.80 26.08
N LEU A 138 34.91 -4.29 26.05
CA LEU A 138 34.54 -5.55 26.67
C LEU A 138 35.18 -6.74 25.94
N GLU A 139 35.99 -7.52 26.67
CA GLU A 139 36.54 -8.79 26.18
C GLU A 139 35.43 -9.84 26.02
N TRP A 140 35.43 -10.54 24.89
CA TRP A 140 34.45 -11.60 24.62
C TRP A 140 34.68 -12.79 25.57
N ARG A 141 33.70 -13.12 26.41
CA ARG A 141 33.70 -14.35 27.22
C ARG A 141 32.89 -15.44 26.52
N GLY A 142 33.59 -16.47 26.06
CA GLY A 142 32.97 -17.68 25.52
C GLY A 142 32.29 -18.55 26.59
N PRO A 143 31.47 -19.52 26.18
CA PRO A 143 30.83 -20.46 27.10
C PRO A 143 31.90 -21.24 27.89
N GLY A 144 31.79 -21.20 29.23
CA GLY A 144 32.66 -21.97 30.12
C GLY A 144 32.45 -23.48 29.96
N PRO A 145 33.45 -24.31 30.28
CA PRO A 145 33.35 -25.75 30.14
C PRO A 145 32.21 -26.29 31.01
N ALA A 146 31.31 -27.05 30.39
CA ALA A 146 30.28 -27.80 31.11
C ALA A 146 30.96 -28.94 31.88
N ASN A 147 30.83 -28.92 33.21
CA ASN A 147 31.15 -30.07 34.06
C ASN A 147 29.98 -31.04 34.11
#